data_AF-A0A954EKZ9-F1
#
_entry.id   AF-A0A954EKZ9-F1
#
_cell.length_a   1.000
_cell.length_b   1.000
_cell.length_c   1.000
_cell.angle_alpha   90.00
_cell.angle_beta   90.00
_cell.angle_gamma   90.00
#
_symmetry.space_group_name_H-M   'P 1'
#
loop_
_entity.id
_entity.type
_entity.pdbx_description
1 polymer ?
#
loop_
_entity_poly.entity_id
_entity_poly.type
_entity_poly.pdbx_seq_one_letter_code
_entity_poly.pdbx_strand_id
1 'polypeptide(L)'
;MPANIRDIQVVREFRAAILEFIDEANSALEVMAMELQRAMAWVEQDRPHYWTNQIRRGFDQVAETRTSLNRCKMRTVAGQRSSCIEEKQAYEKAKQRLQHCQEQIETVKRWSVKLRHEGDEFRGRLAGLRRLIETEMPKACALLEKTAEILEAYADIAPPEETG
;
A
#
# COMPACT_ATOMS: atom_id res chain seq x y z
N MET A 1 3.75 4.80 -55.60
CA MET A 1 3.38 5.86 -54.65
C MET A 1 4.61 6.16 -53.81
N PRO A 2 5.11 7.41 -53.76
CA PRO A 2 6.24 7.76 -52.91
C PRO A 2 5.88 7.61 -51.43
N ALA A 3 6.83 7.21 -50.59
CA ALA A 3 6.64 7.13 -49.14
C ALA A 3 6.48 8.55 -48.56
N ASN A 4 5.48 8.76 -47.70
CA ASN A 4 5.17 10.09 -47.16
C ASN A 4 5.97 10.34 -45.87
N ILE A 5 6.83 11.36 -45.88
CA ILE A 5 7.71 11.75 -44.75
C ILE A 5 6.91 11.98 -43.46
N ARG A 6 5.65 12.44 -43.55
CA ARG A 6 4.77 12.59 -42.37
C ARG A 6 4.48 11.26 -41.68
N ASP A 7 4.34 10.17 -42.43
CA ASP A 7 4.02 8.86 -41.84
C ASP A 7 5.22 8.33 -41.04
N ILE A 8 6.45 8.63 -41.47
CA ILE A 8 7.69 8.28 -40.76
C ILE A 8 7.80 9.07 -39.45
N GLN A 9 7.52 10.37 -39.49
CA GLN A 9 7.54 11.21 -38.29
C GLN A 9 6.51 10.73 -37.25
N VAL A 10 5.30 10.36 -37.68
CA VAL A 10 4.26 9.82 -36.79
C VAL A 10 4.72 8.54 -36.09
N VAL A 11 5.44 7.64 -36.79
CA VAL A 11 5.99 6.41 -36.19
C VAL A 11 7.02 6.73 -35.11
N ARG A 12 7.93 7.69 -35.37
CA ARG A 12 8.95 8.13 -34.40
C ARG A 12 8.31 8.80 -33.17
N GLU A 13 7.31 9.65 -33.37
CA GLU A 13 6.55 10.30 -32.29
C GLU A 13 5.80 9.27 -31.44
N PHE A 14 5.16 8.27 -32.06
CA PHE A 14 4.49 7.21 -31.33
C PHE A 14 5.46 6.37 -30.49
N ARG A 15 6.65 6.06 -31.03
CA ARG A 15 7.72 5.41 -30.26
C ARG A 15 8.15 6.24 -29.05
N ALA A 16 8.34 7.56 -29.22
CA ALA A 16 8.68 8.45 -28.11
C ALA A 16 7.60 8.43 -27.01
N ALA A 17 6.33 8.52 -27.40
CA ALA A 17 5.21 8.43 -26.46
C ALA A 17 5.16 7.10 -25.69
N ILE A 18 5.50 5.97 -26.34
CA ILE A 18 5.60 4.68 -25.63
C ILE A 18 6.75 4.67 -24.63
N LEU A 19 7.91 5.25 -24.95
CA LEU A 19 9.05 5.33 -24.03
C LEU A 19 8.71 6.18 -22.80
N GLU A 20 8.03 7.31 -23.00
CA GLU A 20 7.53 8.14 -21.89
C GLU A 20 6.51 7.38 -21.04
N PHE A 21 5.57 6.67 -21.67
CA PHE A 21 4.61 5.83 -20.96
C PHE A 21 5.29 4.73 -20.12
N ILE A 22 6.34 4.08 -20.64
CA ILE A 22 7.09 3.05 -19.91
C ILE A 22 7.68 3.64 -18.61
N ASP A 23 8.28 4.83 -18.68
CA ASP A 23 8.89 5.49 -17.53
C ASP A 23 7.84 5.88 -16.47
N GLU A 24 6.74 6.51 -16.91
CA GLU A 24 5.63 6.89 -16.03
C GLU A 24 4.97 5.66 -15.38
N ALA A 25 4.73 4.61 -16.17
CA ALA A 25 4.10 3.39 -15.68
C ALA A 25 5.00 2.65 -14.68
N ASN A 26 6.31 2.58 -14.92
CA ASN A 26 7.25 1.97 -13.97
C ASN A 26 7.29 2.73 -12.64
N SER A 27 7.33 4.07 -12.71
CA SER A 27 7.27 4.93 -11.53
C SER A 27 5.97 4.70 -10.74
N ALA A 28 4.82 4.65 -11.41
CA ALA A 28 3.54 4.38 -10.76
C ALA A 28 3.48 2.96 -10.14
N LEU A 29 4.02 1.96 -10.82
CA LEU A 29 4.11 0.58 -10.32
C LEU A 29 4.96 0.48 -9.04
N GLU A 30 6.08 1.21 -8.98
CA GLU A 30 6.94 1.25 -7.81
C GLU A 30 6.23 1.91 -6.61
N VAL A 31 5.57 3.04 -6.83
CA VAL A 31 4.76 3.70 -5.79
C VAL A 31 3.69 2.77 -5.24
N MET A 32 2.94 2.07 -6.11
CA MET A 32 1.93 1.12 -5.68
C MET A 32 2.51 -0.06 -4.88
N ALA A 33 3.68 -0.57 -5.27
CA ALA A 33 4.35 -1.65 -4.55
C ALA A 33 4.82 -1.20 -3.15
N MET A 34 5.40 0.00 -3.04
CA MET A 34 5.83 0.58 -1.76
C MET A 34 4.64 0.83 -0.83
N GLU A 35 3.54 1.36 -1.35
CA GLU A 35 2.31 1.60 -0.58
C GLU A 35 1.72 0.30 -0.02
N LEU A 36 1.66 -0.76 -0.84
CA LEU A 36 1.23 -2.07 -0.37
C LEU A 36 2.17 -2.60 0.72
N GLN A 37 3.48 -2.54 0.51
CA GLN A 37 4.46 -3.00 1.50
C GLN A 37 4.31 -2.26 2.83
N ARG A 38 4.12 -0.94 2.79
CA ARG A 38 3.89 -0.11 3.98
C ARG A 38 2.60 -0.51 4.71
N ALA A 39 1.50 -0.69 3.97
CA ALA A 39 0.22 -1.10 4.53
C ALA A 39 0.32 -2.48 5.21
N MET A 40 1.00 -3.44 4.57
CA MET A 40 1.23 -4.76 5.15
C MET A 40 2.07 -4.68 6.40
N ALA A 41 3.21 -3.98 6.38
CA ALA A 41 4.08 -3.82 7.54
C ALA A 41 3.33 -3.21 8.74
N TRP A 42 2.48 -2.20 8.49
CA TRP A 42 1.68 -1.59 9.53
C TRP A 42 0.71 -2.57 10.20
N VAL A 43 0.01 -3.41 9.42
CA VAL A 43 -0.95 -4.39 9.97
C VAL A 43 -0.25 -5.59 10.60
N GLU A 44 0.87 -6.06 10.03
CA GLU A 44 1.55 -7.28 10.46
C GLU A 44 2.54 -7.07 11.61
N GLN A 45 3.13 -5.88 11.70
CA GLN A 45 4.17 -5.57 12.70
C GLN A 45 3.72 -4.50 13.69
N ASP A 46 3.34 -3.32 13.18
CA ASP A 46 3.07 -2.17 14.06
C ASP A 46 1.82 -2.37 14.92
N ARG A 47 0.71 -2.80 14.30
CA ARG A 47 -0.56 -2.98 15.01
C ARG A 47 -0.48 -4.08 16.08
N PRO A 48 0.07 -5.28 15.84
CA PRO A 48 0.22 -6.30 16.87
C PRO A 48 1.10 -5.82 18.03
N HIS A 49 2.21 -5.14 17.73
CA HIS A 49 3.08 -4.57 18.76
C HIS A 49 2.35 -3.53 19.62
N TYR A 50 1.65 -2.59 18.98
CA TYR A 50 0.87 -1.56 19.65
C TYR A 50 -0.17 -2.19 20.60
N TRP A 51 -1.01 -3.10 20.11
CA TRP A 51 -2.07 -3.69 20.93
C TRP A 51 -1.53 -4.59 22.04
N THR A 52 -0.44 -5.33 21.80
CA THR A 52 0.23 -6.10 22.86
C THR A 52 0.69 -5.19 24.00
N ASN A 53 1.28 -4.03 23.68
CA ASN A 53 1.68 -3.05 24.69
C ASN A 53 0.46 -2.43 25.40
N GLN A 54 -0.62 -2.15 24.67
CA GLN A 54 -1.86 -1.63 25.26
C GLN A 54 -2.53 -2.64 26.19
N ILE A 55 -2.45 -3.94 25.89
CA ILE A 55 -2.94 -5.00 26.78
C ILE A 55 -2.14 -5.01 28.08
N ARG A 56 -0.79 -4.95 28.00
CA ARG A 56 0.08 -4.88 29.20
C ARG A 56 -0.29 -3.68 30.08
N ARG A 57 -0.38 -2.49 29.49
CA ARG A 57 -0.81 -1.27 30.20
C ARG A 57 -2.23 -1.39 30.77
N GLY A 58 -3.13 -2.06 30.05
CA GLY A 58 -4.49 -2.33 30.52
C GLY A 58 -4.50 -3.22 31.77
N PHE A 59 -3.67 -4.26 31.83
CA PHE A 59 -3.52 -5.09 33.03
C PHE A 59 -2.99 -4.29 34.21
N ASP A 60 -1.96 -3.46 34.01
CA ASP A 60 -1.40 -2.61 35.04
C ASP A 60 -2.46 -1.64 35.59
N GLN A 61 -3.24 -1.00 34.71
CA GLN A 61 -4.30 -0.07 35.10
C GLN A 61 -5.42 -0.75 35.89
N VAL A 62 -5.80 -1.98 35.51
CA VAL A 62 -6.79 -2.79 36.23
C VAL A 62 -6.27 -3.15 37.63
N ALA A 63 -4.98 -3.51 37.76
CA ALA A 63 -4.37 -3.81 39.06
C ALA A 63 -4.30 -2.57 39.97
N GLU A 64 -3.91 -1.43 39.42
CA GLU A 64 -3.84 -0.15 40.14
C GLU A 64 -5.22 0.31 40.65
N THR A 65 -6.23 0.33 39.76
CA THR A 65 -7.59 0.76 40.11
C THR A 65 -8.25 -0.22 41.09
N ARG A 66 -7.98 -1.53 40.98
CA ARG A 66 -8.40 -2.53 41.96
C ARG A 66 -7.82 -2.25 43.35
N THR A 67 -6.52 -1.92 43.40
CA THR A 67 -5.83 -1.60 44.65
C THR A 67 -6.40 -0.34 45.28
N SER A 68 -6.65 0.70 44.49
CA SER A 68 -7.28 1.95 44.93
C SER A 68 -8.70 1.72 45.46
N LEU A 69 -9.50 0.91 44.75
CA LEU A 69 -10.85 0.53 45.20
C LEU A 69 -10.81 -0.24 46.52
N ASN A 70 -9.88 -1.19 46.68
CA ASN A 70 -9.71 -1.92 47.94
C ASN A 70 -9.30 -0.98 49.09
N ARG A 71 -8.39 -0.04 48.83
CA ARG A 71 -7.97 0.97 49.80
C ARG A 71 -9.13 1.87 50.23
N CYS A 72 -9.96 2.31 49.29
CA CYS A 72 -11.16 3.10 49.62
C CYS A 72 -12.14 2.29 50.46
N LYS A 73 -12.38 1.02 50.13
CA LYS A 73 -13.28 0.13 50.89
C LYS A 73 -12.82 -0.11 52.33
N MET A 74 -11.52 -0.09 52.58
CA MET A 74 -10.93 -0.22 53.91
C MET A 74 -10.97 1.08 54.72
N ARG A 75 -11.21 2.24 54.08
CA ARG A 75 -11.30 3.53 54.77
C ARG A 75 -12.68 3.68 55.41
N THR A 76 -12.69 3.82 56.73
CA THR A 76 -13.89 4.17 57.50
C THR A 76 -13.77 5.64 57.91
N VAL A 77 -14.80 6.45 57.63
CA VAL A 77 -14.85 7.86 58.03
C VAL A 77 -16.01 8.03 59.01
N ALA A 78 -15.72 8.45 60.24
CA ALA A 78 -16.72 8.65 61.30
C ALA A 78 -17.68 7.47 61.52
N GLY A 79 -17.17 6.23 61.45
CA GLY A 79 -17.97 5.00 61.63
C GLY A 79 -18.76 4.55 60.39
N GLN A 80 -18.79 5.36 59.32
CA GLN A 80 -19.49 5.06 58.07
C GLN A 80 -18.50 4.61 56.98
N ARG A 81 -18.87 3.58 56.20
CA ARG A 81 -18.06 3.10 55.06
C ARG A 81 -18.13 4.09 53.89
N SER A 82 -16.98 4.40 53.29
CA SER A 82 -16.93 5.22 52.06
C SER A 82 -17.70 4.55 50.91
N SER A 83 -18.42 5.32 50.09
CA SER A 83 -19.24 4.81 48.98
C SER A 83 -18.38 4.29 47.80
N CYS A 84 -17.13 4.77 47.70
CA CYS A 84 -16.12 4.43 46.70
C CYS A 84 -16.65 4.45 45.25
N ILE A 85 -17.53 5.40 44.94
CA ILE A 85 -18.23 5.45 43.64
C ILE A 85 -17.23 5.72 42.52
N GLU A 86 -16.33 6.69 42.71
CA GLU A 86 -15.30 7.05 41.73
C GLU A 86 -14.34 5.89 41.46
N GLU A 87 -13.85 5.20 42.51
CA GLU A 87 -12.93 4.07 42.35
C GLU A 87 -13.60 2.85 41.71
N LYS A 88 -14.90 2.63 41.95
CA LYS A 88 -15.68 1.60 41.25
C LYS A 88 -15.79 1.91 39.76
N GLN A 89 -16.11 3.16 39.41
CA GLN A 89 -16.19 3.59 38.01
C GLN A 89 -14.84 3.51 37.31
N ALA A 90 -13.76 3.95 37.97
CA ALA A 90 -12.40 3.87 37.44
C ALA A 90 -11.97 2.42 37.18
N TYR A 91 -12.26 1.50 38.11
CA TYR A 91 -11.98 0.08 37.94
C TYR A 91 -12.76 -0.53 36.78
N GLU A 92 -14.05 -0.23 36.66
CA GLU A 92 -14.87 -0.75 35.56
C GLU A 92 -14.41 -0.20 34.20
N LYS A 93 -14.07 1.09 34.12
CA LYS A 93 -13.50 1.70 32.91
C LYS A 93 -12.17 1.04 32.52
N ALA A 94 -11.30 0.74 33.48
CA ALA A 94 -10.04 0.05 33.22
C ALA A 94 -10.27 -1.37 32.64
N LYS A 95 -11.25 -2.11 33.18
CA LYS A 95 -11.62 -3.44 32.65
C LYS A 95 -12.18 -3.37 31.24
N GLN A 96 -13.09 -2.43 30.96
CA GLN A 96 -13.63 -2.21 29.63
C GLN A 96 -12.54 -1.85 28.62
N ARG A 97 -11.59 -1.00 29.01
CA ARG A 97 -10.43 -0.66 28.17
C ARG A 97 -9.58 -1.90 27.88
N LEU A 98 -9.27 -2.72 28.88
CA LEU A 98 -8.51 -3.96 28.70
C LEU A 98 -9.23 -4.93 27.75
N GLN A 99 -10.54 -5.13 27.94
CA GLN A 99 -11.35 -5.95 27.05
C GLN A 99 -11.31 -5.44 25.61
N HIS A 100 -11.48 -4.13 25.40
CA HIS A 100 -11.35 -3.54 24.07
C HIS A 100 -9.99 -3.83 23.44
N CYS A 101 -8.89 -3.66 24.19
CA CYS A 101 -7.55 -3.96 23.68
C CYS A 101 -7.40 -5.45 23.26
N GLN A 102 -8.01 -6.38 24.01
CA GLN A 102 -8.03 -7.81 23.69
C GLN A 102 -8.88 -8.12 22.44
N GLU A 103 -10.00 -7.43 22.25
CA GLU A 103 -10.82 -7.57 21.02
C GLU A 103 -10.09 -7.01 19.79
N GLN A 104 -9.34 -5.91 19.98
CA GLN A 104 -8.59 -5.28 18.89
C GLN A 104 -7.42 -6.13 18.40
N ILE A 105 -6.70 -6.83 19.29
CA ILE A 105 -5.62 -7.72 18.83
C ILE A 105 -6.15 -8.89 17.98
N GLU A 106 -7.30 -9.46 18.33
CA GLU A 106 -7.97 -10.49 17.51
C GLU A 106 -8.48 -9.93 16.19
N THR A 107 -8.95 -8.68 16.19
CA THR A 107 -9.34 -7.97 14.97
C THR A 107 -8.15 -7.76 14.05
N VAL A 108 -7.00 -7.31 14.57
CA VAL A 108 -5.77 -7.13 13.79
C VAL A 108 -5.27 -8.46 13.21
N LYS A 109 -5.30 -9.56 13.97
CA LYS A 109 -4.95 -10.90 13.45
C LYS A 109 -5.82 -11.30 12.26
N ARG A 110 -7.14 -11.13 12.38
CA ARG A 110 -8.08 -11.44 11.29
C ARG A 110 -7.82 -10.58 10.04
N TRP A 111 -7.57 -9.29 10.22
CA TRP A 111 -7.26 -8.40 9.11
C TRP A 111 -5.89 -8.67 8.49
N SER A 112 -4.88 -9.07 9.27
CA SER A 112 -3.57 -9.46 8.77
C SER A 112 -3.67 -10.62 7.78
N VAL A 113 -4.45 -11.66 8.08
CA VAL A 113 -4.64 -12.80 7.17
C VAL A 113 -5.34 -12.37 5.88
N LYS A 114 -6.42 -11.59 5.97
CA LYS A 114 -7.15 -11.09 4.79
C LYS A 114 -6.26 -10.19 3.93
N LEU A 115 -5.57 -9.24 4.55
CA LEU A 115 -4.72 -8.29 3.83
C LEU A 115 -3.53 -8.98 3.16
N ARG A 116 -2.97 -10.03 3.77
CA ARG A 116 -1.92 -10.83 3.15
C ARG A 116 -2.41 -11.48 1.86
N HIS A 117 -3.58 -12.12 1.89
CA HIS A 117 -4.17 -12.76 0.71
C HIS A 117 -4.40 -11.76 -0.43
N GLU A 118 -5.09 -10.66 -0.13
CA GLU A 118 -5.35 -9.59 -1.11
C GLU A 118 -4.03 -8.94 -1.61
N GLY A 119 -3.06 -8.77 -0.72
CA GLY A 119 -1.74 -8.23 -1.04
C GLY A 119 -0.92 -9.14 -1.94
N ASP A 120 -1.00 -10.46 -1.75
CA ASP A 120 -0.34 -11.44 -2.62
C ASP A 120 -0.97 -11.44 -4.03
N GLU A 121 -2.31 -11.38 -4.13
CA GLU A 121 -3.00 -11.24 -5.41
C GLU A 121 -2.60 -9.95 -6.14
N PHE A 122 -2.61 -8.82 -5.43
CA PHE A 122 -2.22 -7.54 -5.99
C PHE A 122 -0.77 -7.54 -6.47
N ARG A 123 0.16 -8.10 -5.69
CA ARG A 123 1.57 -8.28 -6.11
C ARG A 123 1.68 -9.12 -7.38
N GLY A 124 0.91 -10.18 -7.51
CA GLY A 124 0.85 -10.99 -8.74
C GLY A 124 0.42 -10.18 -9.96
N ARG A 125 -0.64 -9.36 -9.82
CA ARG A 125 -1.13 -8.49 -10.91
C ARG A 125 -0.12 -7.41 -11.28
N LEU A 126 0.51 -6.76 -10.29
CA LEU A 126 1.57 -5.78 -10.53
C LEU A 126 2.77 -6.40 -11.24
N ALA A 127 3.20 -7.60 -10.84
CA ALA A 127 4.31 -8.30 -11.48
C ALA A 127 4.01 -8.63 -12.96
N GLY A 128 2.77 -9.04 -13.27
CA GLY A 128 2.34 -9.27 -14.64
C GLY A 128 2.39 -8.00 -15.50
N LEU A 129 1.86 -6.88 -14.98
CA LEU A 129 1.89 -5.59 -15.68
C LEU A 129 3.31 -5.06 -15.84
N ARG A 130 4.15 -5.15 -14.80
CA ARG A 130 5.56 -4.77 -14.85
C ARG A 130 6.30 -5.54 -15.94
N ARG A 131 6.11 -6.86 -16.02
CA ARG A 131 6.72 -7.68 -17.07
C ARG A 131 6.32 -7.22 -18.48
N LEU A 132 5.04 -6.88 -18.69
CA LEU A 132 4.57 -6.37 -19.98
C LEU A 132 5.30 -5.08 -20.36
N ILE A 133 5.41 -4.15 -19.42
CA ILE A 133 6.06 -2.85 -19.62
C ILE A 133 7.57 -2.98 -19.81
N GLU A 134 8.25 -3.80 -19.03
CA GLU A 134 9.72 -3.94 -19.08
C GLU A 134 10.20 -4.85 -20.22
N THR A 135 9.34 -5.73 -20.75
CA THR A 135 9.74 -6.73 -21.76
C THR A 135 9.09 -6.52 -23.12
N GLU A 136 7.76 -6.38 -23.16
CA GLU A 136 7.04 -6.38 -24.45
C GLU A 136 7.01 -4.98 -25.08
N MET A 137 6.89 -3.92 -24.29
CA MET A 137 6.89 -2.55 -24.83
C MET A 137 8.23 -2.12 -25.44
N PRO A 138 9.41 -2.47 -24.87
CA PRO A 138 10.70 -2.20 -25.52
C PRO A 138 10.85 -2.92 -26.85
N LYS A 139 10.34 -4.15 -26.98
CA LYS A 139 10.32 -4.86 -28.28
C LYS A 139 9.46 -4.14 -29.30
N ALA A 140 8.29 -3.63 -28.88
CA ALA A 140 7.43 -2.82 -29.74
C ALA A 140 8.15 -1.54 -30.19
N CYS A 141 8.87 -0.86 -29.28
CA CYS A 141 9.69 0.31 -29.62
C CYS A 141 10.79 -0.02 -30.63
N ALA A 142 11.47 -1.17 -30.48
CA ALA A 142 12.49 -1.61 -31.42
C ALA A 142 11.91 -1.94 -32.81
N LEU A 143 10.71 -2.51 -32.86
CA LEU A 143 10.00 -2.76 -34.11
C LEU A 143 9.60 -1.47 -34.81
N LEU A 144 9.09 -0.48 -34.06
CA LEU A 144 8.74 0.84 -34.59
C LEU A 144 9.98 1.56 -35.16
N GLU A 145 11.11 1.53 -34.44
CA GLU A 145 12.36 2.12 -34.92
C GLU A 145 12.82 1.47 -36.23
N LYS A 146 12.88 0.14 -36.28
CA LYS A 146 13.23 -0.60 -37.50
C LYS A 146 12.28 -0.29 -38.66
N THR A 147 10.99 -0.10 -38.37
CA THR A 147 10.01 0.24 -39.40
C THR A 147 10.25 1.64 -39.95
N ALA A 148 10.57 2.61 -39.09
CA ALA A 148 10.94 3.96 -39.51
C ALA A 148 12.21 3.95 -40.37
N GLU A 149 13.27 3.23 -39.96
CA GLU A 149 14.52 3.09 -40.72
C GLU A 149 14.30 2.50 -42.12
N ILE A 150 13.44 1.47 -42.23
CA ILE A 150 13.11 0.86 -43.52
C ILE A 150 12.37 1.88 -44.41
N LEU A 151 11.40 2.61 -43.87
CA LEU A 151 10.65 3.62 -44.63
C LEU A 151 11.54 4.78 -45.10
N GLU A 152 12.50 5.20 -44.28
CA GLU A 152 13.50 6.21 -44.64
C GLU A 152 14.40 5.73 -45.78
N ALA A 153 14.92 4.50 -45.70
CA ALA A 153 15.74 3.92 -46.76
C ALA A 153 14.98 3.83 -48.10
N TYR A 154 13.68 3.53 -48.08
CA TYR A 154 12.85 3.55 -49.29
C TYR A 154 12.60 4.97 -49.84
N ALA A 155 12.48 5.96 -48.97
CA ALA A 155 12.35 7.36 -49.38
C ALA A 155 13.62 7.88 -50.06
N ASP A 156 14.81 7.47 -49.57
CA ASP A 156 16.11 7.88 -50.12
C ASP A 156 16.43 7.23 -51.49
N ILE A 157 15.84 6.07 -51.79
CA ILE A 157 16.04 5.35 -53.07
C ILE A 157 15.13 5.88 -54.19
N ALA A 158 14.06 6.62 -53.86
CA ALA A 158 13.18 7.20 -54.88
C ALA A 158 13.95 8.28 -55.68
N PRO A 159 14.07 8.16 -57.02
CA PRO A 159 14.71 9.21 -57.82
C PRO A 159 13.87 10.50 -57.73
N PRO A 160 14.48 11.70 -57.88
CA PRO A 160 13.71 12.92 -58.04
C PRO A 160 12.77 12.70 -59.23
N GLU A 161 11.49 13.02 -59.07
CA GLU A 161 10.53 12.97 -60.16
C GLU A 161 11.12 13.70 -61.37
N GLU A 162 11.41 12.98 -62.45
CA GLU A 162 11.69 13.56 -63.75
C GLU A 162 10.40 14.28 -64.21
N THR A 163 10.42 15.60 -63.99
CA THR A 163 9.84 16.68 -64.81
C THR A 163 8.57 16.41 -65.61
N GLY A 164 7.53 17.18 -65.28
CA GLY A 164 6.60 17.78 -66.24
C GLY A 164 6.50 19.28 -65.98
#